data_AF-A0A348TUP1-F1
#
_entry.id   AF-A0A348TUP1-F1
#
_cell.length_a   1.000
_cell.length_b   1.000
_cell.length_c   1.000
_cell.angle_alpha   90.00
_cell.angle_beta   90.00
_cell.angle_gamma   90.00
#
_symmetry.space_group_name_H-M   'P 1'
#
loop_
_entity.id
_entity.type
_entity.pdbx_description
1 polymer ?
#
loop_
_entity_poly.entity_id
_entity_poly.type
_entity_poly.pdbx_seq_one_letter_code
_entity_poly.pdbx_strand_id
1 'polypeptide(L)'
;NDYEAGLAYAKEVGKPIMIDFTGWGCVNCRKMEENVWVDERVHQRLRDNVVLVSLYVDARPELPEDEQYISEITGRKIKNIGNKWSEFQEVNFQEVSQPLYVILGH
;
A
#
# COMPACT_ATOMS: atom_id res chain seq x y z
N ASN A 1 -2.98 -4.42 5.42
CA ASN A 1 -1.53 -4.24 5.17
C ASN A 1 -0.87 -5.52 4.64
N ASP A 2 -1.63 -6.46 4.09
CA ASP A 2 -1.12 -7.68 3.48
C ASP A 2 -1.53 -7.65 2.00
N TYR A 3 -0.54 -7.45 1.13
CA TYR A 3 -0.75 -7.36 -0.30
C TYR A 3 -1.18 -8.71 -0.91
N GLU A 4 -0.58 -9.81 -0.48
CA GLU A 4 -0.83 -11.14 -1.05
C GLU A 4 -2.24 -11.62 -0.71
N ALA A 5 -2.65 -11.46 0.55
CA ALA A 5 -4.01 -11.79 0.97
C ALA A 5 -5.06 -10.95 0.22
N GLY A 6 -4.78 -9.66 0.03
CA GLY A 6 -5.65 -8.77 -0.73
C GLY A 6 -5.74 -9.14 -2.21
N LEU A 7 -4.60 -9.49 -2.84
CA LEU A 7 -4.54 -9.88 -4.24
C LEU A 7 -5.28 -11.20 -4.48
N ALA A 8 -5.08 -12.20 -3.60
CA ALA A 8 -5.79 -13.47 -3.65
C ALA A 8 -7.31 -13.26 -3.55
N TYR A 9 -7.75 -12.43 -2.62
CA TYR A 9 -9.17 -12.11 -2.47
C TYR A 9 -9.72 -11.35 -3.68
N ALA A 10 -8.98 -10.37 -4.23
CA ALA A 10 -9.38 -9.65 -5.45
C ALA A 10 -9.65 -10.59 -6.64
N LYS A 11 -8.78 -11.59 -6.81
CA LYS A 11 -8.95 -12.65 -7.81
C LYS A 11 -10.18 -13.51 -7.54
N GLU A 12 -10.41 -13.89 -6.29
CA GLU A 12 -11.58 -14.69 -5.89
C GLU A 12 -12.90 -13.98 -6.18
N VAL A 13 -13.00 -12.69 -5.86
CA VAL A 13 -14.24 -11.90 -6.08
C VAL A 13 -14.32 -11.24 -7.45
N GLY A 14 -13.32 -11.42 -8.31
CA GLY A 14 -13.28 -10.86 -9.67
C GLY A 14 -13.24 -9.33 -9.71
N LYS A 15 -12.64 -8.69 -8.70
CA LYS A 15 -12.52 -7.24 -8.61
C LYS A 15 -11.05 -6.81 -8.74
N PRO A 16 -10.75 -5.68 -9.40
CA PRO A 16 -9.40 -5.12 -9.40
C PRO A 16 -8.95 -4.79 -7.97
N ILE A 17 -7.65 -4.87 -7.74
CA ILE A 17 -7.02 -4.46 -6.49
C ILE A 17 -6.58 -3.00 -6.59
N MET A 18 -6.87 -2.22 -5.55
CA MET A 18 -6.35 -0.88 -5.37
C MET A 18 -5.36 -0.89 -4.21
N ILE A 19 -4.09 -0.61 -4.50
CA ILE A 19 -3.05 -0.44 -3.50
C ILE A 19 -2.98 1.04 -3.12
N ASP A 20 -3.08 1.33 -1.84
CA ASP A 20 -2.90 2.66 -1.25
C ASP A 20 -1.59 2.69 -0.46
N PHE A 21 -0.54 3.28 -1.05
CA PHE A 21 0.71 3.55 -0.34
C PHE A 21 0.51 4.80 0.53
N THR A 22 0.50 4.57 1.84
CA THR A 22 0.15 5.57 2.84
C THR A 22 1.15 5.56 4.00
N GLY A 23 0.97 6.48 4.95
CA GLY A 23 1.74 6.54 6.18
C GLY A 23 0.93 7.11 7.33
N TRP A 24 1.28 6.72 8.55
CA TRP A 24 0.72 7.29 9.77
C TRP A 24 1.03 8.79 9.88
N GLY A 25 2.27 9.18 9.55
CA GLY A 25 2.73 10.57 9.55
C GLY A 25 2.38 11.37 8.28
N CYS A 26 1.70 10.76 7.31
CA CYS A 26 1.43 11.39 6.02
C CYS A 26 0.26 12.38 6.09
N VAL A 27 0.56 13.68 6.24
CA VAL A 27 -0.45 14.76 6.32
C VAL A 27 -1.33 14.81 5.07
N ASN A 28 -0.74 14.64 3.87
CA ASN A 28 -1.52 14.68 2.63
C ASN A 28 -2.44 13.46 2.46
N CYS A 29 -2.06 12.30 3.01
CA CYS A 29 -2.91 11.12 3.03
C CYS A 29 -4.15 11.37 3.90
N ARG A 30 -3.98 11.96 5.10
CA ARG A 30 -5.12 12.33 5.97
C ARG A 30 -6.03 13.35 5.29
N LYS A 31 -5.48 14.35 4.60
CA LYS A 31 -6.29 15.28 3.81
C LYS A 31 -7.11 14.57 2.72
N MET A 32 -6.54 13.57 2.04
CA MET A 32 -7.28 12.78 1.05
C MET A 32 -8.42 11.98 1.69
N GLU A 33 -8.15 11.33 2.81
CA GLU A 33 -9.18 10.58 3.55
C GLU A 33 -10.31 11.51 4.02
N GLU A 34 -9.96 12.64 4.64
CA GLU A 34 -10.92 13.59 5.25
C GLU A 34 -11.74 14.37 4.23
N ASN A 35 -11.23 14.61 3.01
CA ASN A 35 -11.90 15.48 2.04
C ASN A 35 -12.39 14.76 0.77
N VAL A 36 -11.78 13.63 0.40
CA VAL A 36 -12.10 12.92 -0.85
C VAL A 36 -12.75 11.57 -0.57
N TRP A 37 -12.23 10.78 0.36
CA TRP A 37 -12.78 9.45 0.63
C TRP A 37 -14.14 9.49 1.33
N VAL A 38 -14.45 10.58 2.04
CA VAL A 38 -15.76 10.82 2.66
C VAL A 38 -16.84 11.25 1.67
N ASP A 39 -16.49 11.67 0.44
CA ASP A 39 -17.50 11.94 -0.59
C ASP A 39 -18.21 10.63 -0.94
N GLU A 40 -19.53 10.60 -0.75
CA GLU A 40 -20.34 9.40 -0.91
C GLU A 40 -20.13 8.71 -2.28
N ARG A 41 -19.88 9.49 -3.34
CA ARG A 41 -19.67 8.95 -4.70
C ARG A 41 -18.33 8.22 -4.80
N VAL A 42 -17.31 8.71 -4.11
CA VAL A 42 -15.99 8.08 -4.05
C VAL A 42 -16.07 6.86 -3.15
N HIS A 43 -16.66 7.02 -1.96
CA HIS A 43 -16.84 5.96 -0.99
C HIS A 43 -17.54 4.74 -1.60
N GLN A 44 -18.66 4.94 -2.31
CA GLN A 44 -19.37 3.86 -3.00
C GLN A 44 -18.49 3.15 -4.02
N ARG A 45 -17.76 3.90 -4.85
CA ARG A 45 -16.85 3.30 -5.85
C ARG A 45 -15.75 2.47 -5.20
N LEU A 46 -15.15 2.95 -4.11
CA LEU A 46 -14.10 2.23 -3.39
C LEU A 46 -14.64 0.95 -2.74
N ARG A 47 -15.82 1.00 -2.14
CA ARG A 47 -16.46 -0.16 -1.51
C ARG A 47 -16.86 -1.22 -2.54
N ASP A 48 -17.44 -0.79 -3.66
CA ASP A 48 -18.16 -1.70 -4.55
C ASP A 48 -17.29 -2.22 -5.69
N ASN A 49 -16.30 -1.45 -6.15
CA ASN A 49 -15.59 -1.76 -7.41
C ASN A 49 -14.17 -2.27 -7.23
N VAL A 50 -13.55 -2.12 -6.06
CA VAL A 50 -12.16 -2.52 -5.83
C VAL A 50 -11.99 -3.30 -4.53
N VAL A 51 -10.93 -4.10 -4.46
CA VAL A 51 -10.38 -4.56 -3.18
C VAL A 51 -9.27 -3.59 -2.78
N LEU A 52 -9.50 -2.81 -1.72
CA LEU A 52 -8.55 -1.81 -1.23
C LEU A 52 -7.54 -2.46 -0.26
N VAL A 53 -6.25 -2.24 -0.49
CA VAL A 53 -5.17 -2.61 0.42
C VAL A 53 -4.29 -1.41 0.70
N SER A 54 -4.29 -0.94 1.95
CA SER A 54 -3.36 0.09 2.40
C SER A 54 -2.03 -0.52 2.85
N LEU A 55 -0.93 0.00 2.30
CA LEU A 55 0.45 -0.37 2.60
C LEU A 55 1.14 0.81 3.28
N TYR A 56 1.45 0.65 4.56
CA TYR A 56 2.03 1.71 5.38
C TYR A 56 3.55 1.70 5.27
N VAL A 57 4.10 2.72 4.60
CA VAL A 57 5.55 2.83 4.33
C VAL A 57 6.36 3.28 5.56
N ASP A 58 5.70 3.83 6.57
CA ASP A 58 6.31 4.28 7.83
C ASP A 58 6.01 3.35 9.02
N ALA A 59 5.47 2.16 8.73
CA ALA A 59 5.16 1.16 9.74
C ALA A 59 6.44 0.68 10.45
N ARG A 60 6.42 0.73 11.79
CA ARG A 60 7.55 0.38 12.66
C ARG A 60 7.68 -1.09 13.08
N PRO A 61 6.64 -1.96 13.05
CA PRO A 61 6.80 -3.36 13.42
C PRO A 61 7.93 -4.04 12.63
N GLU A 62 8.85 -4.67 13.35
CA GLU A 62 9.99 -5.38 12.75
C GLU A 62 9.51 -6.63 12.00
N LEU A 63 10.25 -6.97 10.95
CA LEU A 63 10.11 -8.25 10.26
C LEU A 63 10.78 -9.35 11.10
N PRO A 64 10.31 -10.60 10.99
CA PRO A 64 11.06 -11.77 11.45
C PRO A 64 12.52 -11.71 10.99
N GLU A 65 13.46 -12.15 11.82
CA GLU A 65 14.90 -12.02 11.52
C GLU A 65 15.30 -12.68 10.19
N ASP A 66 14.64 -13.79 9.83
CA ASP A 66 14.81 -14.53 8.58
C ASP A 66 14.22 -13.82 7.35
N GLU A 67 13.34 -12.84 7.55
CA GLU A 67 12.81 -11.97 6.50
C GLU A 67 13.56 -10.63 6.40
N GLN A 68 14.56 -10.35 7.25
CA GLN A 68 15.36 -9.13 7.16
C GLN A 68 16.50 -9.31 6.15
N TYR A 69 16.69 -8.33 5.26
CA TYR A 69 17.74 -8.37 4.23
C TYR A 69 18.27 -6.99 3.90
N ILE A 70 19.34 -6.94 3.09
CA ILE A 70 19.78 -5.73 2.41
C ILE A 70 19.29 -5.81 0.98
N SER A 71 18.51 -4.83 0.56
CA SER A 71 18.00 -4.72 -0.80
C SER A 71 19.16 -4.67 -1.81
N GLU A 72 19.21 -5.60 -2.75
CA GLU A 72 20.19 -5.57 -3.84
C GLU A 72 19.93 -4.42 -4.83
N ILE A 73 18.68 -3.92 -4.88
CA ILE A 73 18.25 -2.88 -5.80
C ILE A 73 18.47 -1.49 -5.21
N THR A 74 18.07 -1.28 -3.95
CA THR A 74 18.11 0.04 -3.29
C THR A 74 19.29 0.19 -2.32
N GLY A 75 19.98 -0.90 -1.97
CA GLY A 75 21.07 -0.91 -0.98
C GLY A 75 20.63 -0.68 0.47
N ARG A 76 19.32 -0.51 0.72
CA ARG A 76 18.77 -0.23 2.06
C ARG A 76 18.58 -1.51 2.86
N LYS A 77 18.73 -1.41 4.19
CA LYS A 77 18.38 -2.49 5.10
C LYS A 77 16.86 -2.55 5.29
N ILE A 78 16.27 -3.69 4.94
CA ILE A 78 14.85 -3.98 5.09
C ILE A 78 14.68 -4.76 6.39
N LYS A 79 14.21 -4.07 7.44
CA LYS A 79 14.10 -4.64 8.79
C LYS A 79 12.69 -4.58 9.38
N ASN A 80 11.80 -3.80 8.78
CA ASN A 80 10.45 -3.59 9.27
C ASN A 80 9.46 -3.48 8.11
N ILE A 81 8.17 -3.56 8.45
CA ILE A 81 7.07 -3.53 7.48
C ILE A 81 7.11 -2.26 6.63
N GLY A 82 7.45 -1.11 7.22
CA GLY A 82 7.58 0.15 6.49
C GLY A 82 8.64 0.09 5.40
N ASN A 83 9.84 -0.39 5.74
CA ASN A 83 10.94 -0.55 4.78
C ASN A 83 10.56 -1.48 3.63
N LYS A 84 9.88 -2.59 3.93
CA LYS A 84 9.38 -3.55 2.92
C LYS A 84 8.44 -2.85 1.94
N TRP A 85 7.47 -2.08 2.42
CA TRP A 85 6.52 -1.39 1.53
C TRP A 85 7.11 -0.17 0.82
N SER A 86 8.03 0.57 1.44
CA SER A 86 8.78 1.64 0.77
C SER A 86 9.60 1.09 -0.39
N GLU A 87 10.32 -0.02 -0.18
CA GLU A 87 11.07 -0.67 -1.25
C GLU A 87 10.14 -1.19 -2.33
N PHE A 88 9.06 -1.88 -1.96
CA PHE A 88 8.09 -2.37 -2.92
C PHE A 88 7.52 -1.24 -3.79
N GLN A 89 7.21 -0.08 -3.20
CA GLN A 89 6.75 1.09 -3.93
C GLN A 89 7.80 1.57 -4.96
N GLU A 90 9.03 1.76 -4.50
CA GLU A 90 10.12 2.29 -5.32
C GLU A 90 10.50 1.36 -6.46
N VAL A 91 10.62 0.06 -6.17
CA VAL A 91 11.07 -0.94 -7.14
C VAL A 91 10.01 -1.19 -8.21
N ASN A 92 8.73 -1.29 -7.83
CA ASN A 92 7.67 -1.67 -8.77
C ASN A 92 7.04 -0.48 -9.48
N PHE A 93 7.01 0.70 -8.87
CA PHE A 93 6.32 1.88 -9.39
C PHE A 93 7.22 3.08 -9.63
N GLN A 94 8.52 2.98 -9.33
CA GLN A 94 9.50 4.06 -9.52
C GLN A 94 9.10 5.37 -8.82
N GLU A 95 8.42 5.25 -7.68
CA GLU A 95 7.86 6.37 -6.93
C GLU A 95 8.11 6.17 -5.43
N VAL A 96 8.26 7.26 -4.69
CA VAL A 96 8.56 7.24 -3.25
C VAL A 96 7.67 8.18 -2.43
N SER A 97 6.79 8.94 -3.08
CA SER A 97 5.86 9.88 -2.43
C SER A 97 4.55 9.21 -1.99
N GLN A 98 3.91 9.78 -0.96
CA GLN A 98 2.60 9.37 -0.46
C GLN A 98 1.66 10.60 -0.32
N PRO A 99 0.35 10.45 -0.57
CA PRO A 99 -0.33 9.20 -0.96
C PRO A 99 -0.06 8.82 -2.42
N LEU A 100 0.11 7.52 -2.68
CA LEU A 100 0.12 6.96 -4.03
C LEU A 100 -0.92 5.85 -4.12
N TYR A 101 -1.80 5.97 -5.12
CA TYR A 101 -2.84 4.97 -5.40
C TYR A 101 -2.52 4.26 -6.71
N VAL A 102 -2.47 2.93 -6.68
CA VAL A 102 -2.25 2.10 -7.86
C VAL A 102 -3.41 1.13 -8.00
N ILE A 103 -4.03 1.10 -9.18
CA ILE A 103 -5.05 0.09 -9.52
C ILE A 103 -4.40 -0.93 -10.44
N LEU A 104 -4.44 -2.20 -10.04
CA LEU A 104 -3.98 -3.32 -10.83
C LEU A 104 -5.16 -4.22 -11.20
N GLY A 105 -5.01 -4.96 -12.30
CA GLY A 105 -5.95 -6.02 -12.68
C GLY A 105 -5.96 -7.18 -11.66
N HIS A 106 -6.76 -8.21 -11.96
CA HIS A 106 -6.80 -9.46 -11.19
C HIS A 106 -6.25 -10.62 -12.04
#